data_AF-A0A955WN30-F1
#
_entry.id   AF-A0A955WN30-F1
#
_cell.length_a   1.000
_cell.length_b   1.000
_cell.length_c   1.000
_cell.angle_alpha   90.00
_cell.angle_beta   90.00
_cell.angle_gamma   90.00
#
_symmetry.space_group_name_H-M   'P 1'
#
loop_
_entity.id
_entity.type
_entity.pdbx_description
1 polymer ?
#
loop_
_entity_poly.entity_id
_entity_poly.type
_entity_poly.pdbx_seq_one_letter_code
_entity_poly.pdbx_strand_id
1 'polypeptide(L)'
;MQQGIDTLKNDEKALAAFRFANRAMAIQRVRSQYALEVRRGRDVTVDQFDQPKNRSWRPFQLAFLLLSIPSLADPTHPDRVQPMEAHADLLWFPTGGGKTEAYLGVAAFTMAIRRLQGKLGGYDGSRGLAVIMRYTLRLLTLQQFQRATALICAMEKLRRDALVQGDESLGKEPFTIGLWVGNKVTPGTTEESHYAIQALRDSGKNK
;
A
#
# COMPACT_ATOMS: atom_id res chain seq x y z
N MET A 1 -13.70 -10.68 -12.82
CA MET A 1 -13.63 -9.24 -13.19
C MET A 1 -14.99 -8.56 -13.10
N GLN A 2 -16.05 -9.11 -13.71
CA GLN A 2 -17.40 -8.52 -13.64
C GLN A 2 -17.85 -8.30 -12.19
N GLN A 3 -17.69 -9.31 -11.33
CA GLN A 3 -17.98 -9.20 -9.90
C GLN A 3 -17.25 -8.04 -9.22
N GLY A 4 -15.98 -7.77 -9.56
CA GLY A 4 -15.24 -6.63 -9.03
C GLY A 4 -15.84 -5.28 -9.44
N ILE A 5 -16.32 -5.16 -10.68
CA ILE A 5 -17.04 -3.97 -11.15
C ILE A 5 -18.38 -3.84 -10.41
N ASP A 6 -19.09 -4.96 -10.22
CA ASP A 6 -20.38 -4.97 -9.52
C ASP A 6 -20.21 -4.59 -8.04
N THR A 7 -19.15 -5.07 -7.37
CA THR A 7 -18.79 -4.65 -6.00
C THR A 7 -18.56 -3.14 -5.95
N LEU A 8 -17.77 -2.58 -6.89
CA LEU A 8 -17.52 -1.14 -6.94
C LEU A 8 -18.76 -0.31 -7.26
N LYS A 9 -19.73 -0.87 -7.97
CA LYS A 9 -21.00 -0.20 -8.28
C LYS A 9 -21.95 -0.18 -7.08
N ASN A 10 -21.94 -1.23 -6.27
CA ASN A 10 -22.95 -1.47 -5.23
C ASN A 10 -22.44 -1.19 -3.80
N ASP A 11 -21.14 -1.06 -3.59
CA ASP A 11 -20.53 -0.74 -2.29
C ASP A 11 -19.78 0.60 -2.35
N GLU A 12 -20.33 1.63 -1.72
CA GLU A 12 -19.74 2.97 -1.66
C GLU A 12 -18.37 3.01 -0.98
N LYS A 13 -18.17 2.17 0.05
CA LYS A 13 -16.88 2.07 0.75
C LYS A 13 -15.84 1.41 -0.13
N ALA A 14 -16.22 0.35 -0.86
CA ALA A 14 -15.35 -0.26 -1.86
C ALA A 14 -14.98 0.73 -2.96
N LEU A 15 -15.93 1.51 -3.47
CA LEU A 15 -15.66 2.55 -4.47
C LEU A 15 -14.73 3.65 -3.94
N ALA A 16 -14.96 4.12 -2.71
CA ALA A 16 -14.10 5.10 -2.04
C ALA A 16 -12.69 4.55 -1.82
N ALA A 17 -12.56 3.30 -1.34
CA ALA A 17 -11.28 2.62 -1.18
C ALA A 17 -10.53 2.49 -2.52
N PHE A 18 -11.25 2.13 -3.59
CA PHE A 18 -10.68 2.03 -4.93
C PHE A 18 -10.18 3.38 -5.43
N ARG A 19 -10.96 4.46 -5.29
CA ARG A 19 -10.54 5.82 -5.65
C ARG A 19 -9.31 6.26 -4.87
N PHE A 20 -9.30 6.01 -3.56
CA PHE A 20 -8.15 6.30 -2.69
C PHE A 20 -6.90 5.55 -3.13
N ALA A 21 -7.02 4.23 -3.36
CA ALA A 21 -5.91 3.39 -3.80
C ALA A 21 -5.33 3.86 -5.15
N ASN A 22 -6.19 4.21 -6.11
CA ASN A 22 -5.78 4.75 -7.40
C ASN A 22 -5.06 6.10 -7.27
N ARG A 23 -5.55 7.00 -6.41
CA ARG A 23 -4.90 8.30 -6.15
C ARG A 23 -3.54 8.13 -5.48
N ALA A 24 -3.42 7.22 -4.51
CA ALA A 24 -2.16 6.88 -3.87
C ALA A 24 -1.15 6.27 -4.88
N MET A 25 -1.62 5.37 -5.75
CA MET A 25 -0.82 4.75 -6.80
C MET A 25 -0.34 5.78 -7.84
N ALA A 26 -1.17 6.75 -8.20
CA ALA A 26 -0.75 7.85 -9.09
C ALA A 26 0.35 8.69 -8.43
N ILE A 27 0.14 9.14 -7.19
CA ILE A 27 1.10 9.97 -6.45
C ILE A 27 2.43 9.24 -6.28
N GLN A 28 2.42 7.97 -5.84
CA GLN A 28 3.68 7.25 -5.61
C GLN A 28 4.47 7.05 -6.91
N ARG A 29 3.80 6.82 -8.06
CA ARG A 29 4.50 6.66 -9.35
C ARG A 29 5.21 7.95 -9.76
N VAL A 30 4.48 9.07 -9.73
CA VAL A 30 5.03 10.40 -10.06
C VAL A 30 6.19 10.74 -9.14
N ARG A 31 6.00 10.58 -7.82
CA ARG A 31 7.03 10.89 -6.82
C ARG A 31 8.25 9.97 -6.90
N SER A 32 8.07 8.69 -7.23
CA SER A 32 9.18 7.74 -7.39
C SER A 32 10.05 8.08 -8.61
N GLN A 33 9.44 8.46 -9.73
CA GLN A 33 10.18 8.90 -10.92
C GLN A 33 10.94 10.21 -10.65
N TYR A 34 10.24 11.19 -10.08
CA TYR A 34 10.85 12.44 -9.66
C TYR A 34 12.05 12.22 -8.72
N ALA A 35 11.88 11.42 -7.66
CA ALA A 35 12.94 11.15 -6.70
C ALA A 35 14.15 10.43 -7.33
N LEU A 36 13.94 9.60 -8.34
CA LEU A 36 15.02 8.94 -9.07
C LEU A 36 15.88 9.95 -9.84
N GLU A 37 15.25 10.91 -10.54
CA GLU A 37 15.97 11.90 -11.34
C GLU A 37 16.69 12.94 -10.47
N VAL A 38 16.09 13.34 -9.35
CA VAL A 38 16.77 14.17 -8.34
C VAL A 38 18.00 13.45 -7.78
N ARG A 39 17.91 12.14 -7.47
CA ARG A 39 19.06 11.33 -7.04
C ARG A 39 20.16 11.20 -8.10
N ARG A 40 19.82 11.39 -9.37
CA ARG A 40 20.77 11.44 -10.49
C ARG A 40 21.38 12.83 -10.70
N GLY A 41 21.09 13.78 -9.80
CA GLY A 41 21.62 15.14 -9.85
C GLY A 41 20.97 16.02 -10.93
N ARG A 42 19.80 15.64 -11.43
CA ARG A 42 19.08 16.47 -12.42
C ARG A 42 18.23 17.50 -11.71
N ASP A 43 18.24 18.72 -12.24
CA ASP A 43 17.32 19.78 -11.83
C ASP A 43 15.99 19.60 -12.58
N VAL A 44 15.01 19.03 -11.88
CA VAL A 44 13.69 18.69 -12.44
C VAL A 44 12.61 19.09 -11.44
N THR A 45 11.40 19.36 -11.92
CA THR A 45 10.23 19.60 -11.06
C THR A 45 9.30 18.39 -11.09
N VAL A 46 8.45 18.25 -10.06
CA VAL A 46 7.50 17.13 -9.98
C VAL A 46 6.49 17.13 -11.13
N ASP A 47 6.11 18.32 -11.61
CA ASP A 47 5.11 18.49 -12.68
C ASP A 47 5.56 17.88 -14.00
N GLN A 48 6.87 17.81 -14.25
CA GLN A 48 7.44 17.14 -15.42
C GLN A 48 7.10 15.63 -15.45
N PHE A 49 6.79 15.04 -14.29
CA PHE A 49 6.44 13.63 -14.16
C PHE A 49 4.94 13.38 -14.00
N ASP A 50 4.12 14.40 -13.70
CA ASP A 50 2.66 14.27 -13.54
C ASP A 50 1.93 14.26 -14.89
N GLN A 51 2.24 13.24 -15.69
CA GLN A 51 1.65 13.02 -17.00
C GLN A 51 0.73 11.79 -16.95
N PRO A 52 -0.37 11.73 -17.71
CA PRO A 52 -1.25 10.57 -17.75
C PRO A 52 -0.51 9.23 -17.91
N LYS A 53 0.46 9.17 -18.84
CA LYS A 53 1.32 8.00 -19.07
C LYS A 53 1.98 7.45 -17.80
N ASN A 54 2.42 8.31 -16.90
CA ASN A 54 3.16 7.92 -15.69
C ASN A 54 2.25 7.45 -14.56
N ARG A 55 0.95 7.74 -14.65
CA ARG A 55 -0.07 7.35 -13.65
C ARG A 55 -1.10 6.34 -14.18
N SER A 56 -1.03 5.95 -15.45
CA SER A 56 -1.90 4.92 -16.04
C SER A 56 -1.56 3.49 -15.61
N TRP A 57 -2.59 2.65 -15.49
CA TRP A 57 -2.43 1.22 -15.29
C TRP A 57 -2.13 0.50 -16.60
N ARG A 58 -1.36 -0.58 -16.53
CA ARG A 58 -1.38 -1.60 -17.58
C ARG A 58 -2.65 -2.45 -17.41
N PRO A 59 -3.29 -2.92 -18.49
CA PRO A 59 -4.56 -3.64 -18.40
C PRO A 59 -4.56 -4.79 -17.39
N PHE A 60 -3.51 -5.62 -17.37
CA PHE A 60 -3.43 -6.74 -16.45
C PHE A 60 -3.32 -6.33 -14.98
N GLN A 61 -2.72 -5.18 -14.68
CA GLN A 61 -2.58 -4.69 -13.31
C GLN A 61 -3.95 -4.29 -12.76
N LEU A 62 -4.74 -3.61 -13.59
CA LEU A 62 -6.11 -3.22 -13.25
C LEU A 62 -7.01 -4.45 -13.17
N ALA A 63 -6.88 -5.40 -14.10
CA ALA A 63 -7.62 -6.66 -14.06
C ALA A 63 -7.33 -7.44 -12.77
N PHE A 64 -6.06 -7.54 -12.37
CA PHE A 64 -5.67 -8.20 -11.12
C PHE A 64 -6.28 -7.51 -9.90
N LEU A 65 -6.21 -6.18 -9.84
CA LEU A 65 -6.86 -5.42 -8.77
C LEU A 65 -8.37 -5.68 -8.72
N LEU A 66 -9.06 -5.60 -9.86
CA LEU A 66 -10.51 -5.85 -9.95
C LEU A 66 -10.89 -7.29 -9.57
N LEU A 67 -10.03 -8.27 -9.84
CA LEU A 67 -10.25 -9.65 -9.43
C LEU A 67 -10.19 -9.81 -7.91
N SER A 68 -9.29 -9.11 -7.22
CA SER A 68 -9.15 -9.24 -5.76
C SER A 68 -10.16 -8.40 -4.95
N ILE A 69 -10.84 -7.42 -5.56
CA ILE A 69 -11.74 -6.50 -4.82
C ILE A 69 -12.88 -7.21 -4.07
N PRO A 70 -13.65 -8.15 -4.65
CA PRO A 70 -14.80 -8.75 -3.98
C PRO A 70 -14.43 -9.41 -2.64
N SER A 71 -13.37 -10.21 -2.63
CA SER A 71 -12.91 -10.90 -1.41
C SER A 71 -12.29 -9.93 -0.40
N LEU A 72 -11.64 -8.86 -0.85
CA LEU A 72 -11.09 -7.84 0.05
C LEU A 72 -12.17 -6.96 0.68
N ALA A 73 -13.24 -6.67 -0.06
CA ALA A 73 -14.35 -5.85 0.39
C ALA A 73 -15.29 -6.62 1.32
N ASP A 74 -15.49 -7.93 1.12
CA ASP A 74 -16.36 -8.74 1.96
C ASP A 74 -15.57 -9.74 2.82
N PRO A 75 -15.50 -9.55 4.15
CA PRO A 75 -14.88 -10.51 5.07
C PRO A 75 -15.51 -11.89 5.07
N THR A 76 -16.77 -12.00 4.63
CA THR A 76 -17.55 -13.24 4.56
C THR A 76 -17.52 -13.88 3.17
N HIS A 77 -16.78 -13.30 2.22
CA HIS A 77 -16.70 -13.80 0.85
C HIS A 77 -16.28 -15.28 0.83
N PRO A 78 -16.92 -16.14 0.02
CA PRO A 78 -16.61 -17.56 -0.10
C PRO A 78 -15.10 -17.85 -0.22
N ASP A 79 -14.41 -17.13 -1.09
CA ASP A 79 -12.95 -17.24 -1.30
C ASP A 79 -12.09 -17.06 -0.04
N ARG A 80 -12.65 -16.49 1.04
CA ARG A 80 -11.96 -16.23 2.32
C ARG A 80 -12.30 -17.21 3.43
N VAL A 81 -13.53 -17.72 3.45
CA VAL A 81 -14.07 -18.43 4.62
C VAL A 81 -14.22 -19.92 4.41
N GLN A 82 -14.14 -20.43 3.18
CA GLN A 82 -14.30 -21.86 2.90
C GLN A 82 -12.99 -22.63 3.15
N PRO A 83 -12.91 -23.50 4.19
CA PRO A 83 -11.63 -24.08 4.63
C PRO A 83 -11.01 -25.10 3.67
N MET A 84 -11.82 -25.75 2.82
CA MET A 84 -11.34 -26.75 1.85
C MET A 84 -10.94 -26.14 0.50
N GLU A 85 -11.17 -24.84 0.29
CA GLU A 85 -10.97 -24.12 -0.96
C GLU A 85 -10.31 -22.76 -0.72
N ALA A 86 -9.22 -22.72 0.04
CA ALA A 86 -8.47 -21.48 0.21
C ALA A 86 -7.91 -21.03 -1.15
N HIS A 87 -8.48 -19.97 -1.73
CA HIS A 87 -8.07 -19.45 -3.02
C HIS A 87 -6.80 -18.60 -2.88
N ALA A 88 -5.86 -18.80 -3.80
CA ALA A 88 -4.68 -17.95 -3.96
C ALA A 88 -4.63 -17.41 -5.39
N ASP A 89 -4.61 -16.09 -5.53
CA ASP A 89 -4.45 -15.44 -6.82
C ASP A 89 -2.98 -15.49 -7.27
N LEU A 90 -2.72 -16.09 -8.44
CA LEU A 90 -1.39 -16.14 -9.05
C LEU A 90 -1.24 -15.08 -10.14
N LEU A 91 -0.34 -14.11 -9.92
CA LEU A 91 0.03 -13.13 -10.93
C LEU A 91 1.27 -13.57 -11.73
N TRP A 92 1.05 -14.24 -12.87
CA TRP A 92 2.13 -14.72 -13.75
C TRP A 92 2.37 -13.81 -14.96
N PHE A 93 3.46 -13.02 -14.91
CA PHE A 93 3.90 -12.15 -16.02
C PHE A 93 5.43 -12.12 -16.10
N PRO A 94 6.03 -11.78 -17.27
CA PRO A 94 7.47 -11.62 -17.42
C PRO A 94 8.10 -10.64 -16.42
N THR A 95 9.39 -10.78 -16.15
CA THR A 95 10.18 -9.81 -15.38
C THR A 95 10.16 -8.44 -16.09
N GLY A 96 10.18 -7.34 -15.33
CA GLY A 96 9.99 -5.99 -15.88
C GLY A 96 8.56 -5.67 -16.37
N GLY A 97 7.63 -6.63 -16.31
CA GLY A 97 6.25 -6.47 -16.77
C GLY A 97 5.37 -5.52 -15.94
N GLY A 98 5.83 -5.06 -14.77
CA GLY A 98 5.05 -4.19 -13.87
C GLY A 98 4.16 -4.94 -12.88
N LYS A 99 4.56 -6.16 -12.47
CA LYS A 99 3.82 -6.97 -11.48
C LYS A 99 3.68 -6.26 -10.13
N THR A 100 4.71 -5.50 -9.75
CA THR A 100 4.75 -4.81 -8.46
C THR A 100 3.62 -3.83 -8.28
N GLU A 101 3.31 -3.07 -9.32
CA GLU A 101 2.23 -2.11 -9.29
C GLU A 101 0.87 -2.78 -9.03
N ALA A 102 0.65 -3.98 -9.54
CA ALA A 102 -0.60 -4.71 -9.34
C ALA A 102 -0.82 -5.03 -7.85
N TYR A 103 0.16 -5.69 -7.20
CA TYR A 103 0.02 -6.03 -5.78
C TYR A 103 0.11 -4.80 -4.85
N LEU A 104 0.80 -3.72 -5.26
CA LEU A 104 0.76 -2.45 -4.53
C LEU A 104 -0.62 -1.80 -4.60
N GLY A 105 -1.30 -1.88 -5.75
CA GLY A 105 -2.70 -1.46 -5.87
C GLY A 105 -3.63 -2.24 -4.95
N VAL A 106 -3.47 -3.56 -4.92
CA VAL A 106 -4.20 -4.45 -4.01
C VAL A 106 -3.93 -4.06 -2.55
N ALA A 107 -2.66 -3.90 -2.16
CA ALA A 107 -2.28 -3.49 -0.81
C ALA A 107 -2.91 -2.15 -0.40
N ALA A 108 -2.88 -1.16 -1.29
CA ALA A 108 -3.49 0.15 -1.06
C ALA A 108 -5.00 0.05 -0.85
N PHE A 109 -5.68 -0.76 -1.67
CA PHE A 109 -7.12 -1.03 -1.52
C PHE A 109 -7.42 -1.72 -0.18
N THR A 110 -6.71 -2.80 0.15
CA THR A 110 -6.88 -3.55 1.41
C THR A 110 -6.75 -2.66 2.64
N MET A 111 -5.74 -1.79 2.65
CA MET A 111 -5.53 -0.86 3.76
C MET A 111 -6.64 0.19 3.84
N ALA A 112 -7.12 0.70 2.71
CA ALA A 112 -8.18 1.71 2.67
C ALA A 112 -9.56 1.14 3.07
N ILE A 113 -9.96 -0.01 2.49
CA ILE A 113 -11.26 -0.60 2.74
C ILE A 113 -11.44 -1.00 4.21
N ARG A 114 -10.38 -1.55 4.84
CA ARG A 114 -10.37 -1.85 6.27
C ARG A 114 -10.70 -0.63 7.12
N ARG A 115 -10.15 0.54 6.79
CA ARG A 115 -10.41 1.77 7.54
C ARG A 115 -11.81 2.32 7.30
N LEU A 116 -12.26 2.35 6.06
CA LEU A 116 -13.60 2.83 5.70
C LEU A 116 -14.72 1.94 6.26
N GLN A 117 -14.45 0.64 6.43
CA GLN A 117 -15.37 -0.28 7.09
C GLN A 117 -15.43 -0.09 8.60
N GLY A 118 -14.39 0.50 9.21
CA GLY A 118 -14.36 0.81 10.63
C GLY A 118 -14.20 -0.45 11.48
N LYS A 119 -15.19 -0.76 12.33
CA LYS A 119 -15.17 -1.94 13.18
C LYS A 119 -15.91 -3.09 12.52
N LEU A 120 -15.23 -4.23 12.36
CA LEU A 120 -15.81 -5.47 11.80
C LEU A 120 -15.55 -6.63 12.76
N GLY A 121 -16.60 -7.34 13.16
CA GLY A 121 -16.47 -8.49 14.06
C GLY A 121 -15.80 -8.19 15.41
N GLY A 122 -15.93 -6.95 15.92
CA GLY A 122 -15.27 -6.48 17.14
C GLY A 122 -13.84 -5.97 16.97
N TYR A 123 -13.26 -6.08 15.76
CA TYR A 123 -11.90 -5.63 15.47
C TYR A 123 -11.89 -4.23 14.85
N ASP A 124 -10.92 -3.41 15.27
CA ASP A 124 -10.69 -2.06 14.75
C ASP A 124 -9.90 -2.10 13.43
N GLY A 125 -10.55 -1.72 12.33
CA GLY A 125 -9.97 -1.70 10.99
C GLY A 125 -8.86 -0.67 10.77
N SER A 126 -8.68 0.28 11.70
CA SER A 126 -7.56 1.24 11.67
C SER A 126 -6.24 0.66 12.19
N ARG A 127 -6.30 -0.49 12.87
CA ARG A 127 -5.16 -1.13 13.54
C ARG A 127 -4.83 -2.51 12.95
N GLY A 128 -3.67 -3.01 13.37
CA GLY A 128 -3.18 -4.34 13.02
C GLY A 128 -2.47 -4.43 11.68
N LEU A 129 -2.02 -5.64 11.35
CA LEU A 129 -1.29 -5.94 10.12
C LEU A 129 -2.26 -6.17 8.96
N ALA A 130 -2.11 -5.40 7.88
CA ALA A 130 -2.96 -5.50 6.69
C ALA A 130 -2.34 -6.31 5.55
N VAL A 131 -1.03 -6.20 5.35
CA VAL A 131 -0.32 -6.80 4.21
C VAL A 131 1.03 -7.32 4.68
N ILE A 132 1.38 -8.54 4.28
CA ILE A 132 2.72 -9.12 4.43
C ILE A 132 3.32 -9.31 3.04
N MET A 133 4.52 -8.78 2.82
CA MET A 133 5.28 -9.00 1.59
C MET A 133 6.55 -9.78 1.92
N ARG A 134 6.74 -10.93 1.29
CA ARG A 134 7.91 -11.79 1.48
C ARG A 134 8.70 -11.89 0.18
N TYR A 135 10.00 -11.67 0.28
CA TYR A 135 10.95 -11.83 -0.81
C TYR A 135 12.08 -12.77 -0.38
N THR A 136 12.60 -13.54 -1.31
CA THR A 136 13.65 -14.53 -1.05
C THR A 136 15.04 -13.91 -0.93
N LEU A 137 15.30 -12.81 -1.64
CA LEU A 137 16.60 -12.15 -1.70
C LEU A 137 16.60 -10.82 -0.93
N ARG A 138 17.61 -10.60 -0.07
CA ARG A 138 17.74 -9.37 0.74
C ARG A 138 17.74 -8.09 -0.08
N LEU A 139 18.48 -8.07 -1.19
CA LEU A 139 18.55 -6.91 -2.08
C LEU A 139 17.18 -6.60 -2.68
N LEU A 140 16.46 -7.64 -3.12
CA LEU A 140 15.12 -7.50 -3.64
C LEU A 140 14.16 -6.99 -2.55
N THR A 141 14.27 -7.50 -1.32
CA THR A 141 13.48 -7.01 -0.18
C THR A 141 13.68 -5.51 0.02
N LEU A 142 14.92 -5.02 0.00
CA LEU A 142 15.22 -3.59 0.15
C LEU A 142 14.66 -2.75 -1.01
N GLN A 143 14.82 -3.20 -2.25
CA GLN A 143 14.27 -2.50 -3.42
C GLN A 143 12.75 -2.43 -3.39
N GLN A 144 12.09 -3.53 -3.01
CA GLN A 144 10.64 -3.58 -2.93
C GLN A 144 10.10 -2.78 -1.73
N PHE A 145 10.85 -2.77 -0.62
CA PHE A 145 10.56 -1.92 0.53
C PHE A 145 10.56 -0.45 0.15
N GLN A 146 11.55 0.04 -0.63
CA GLN A 146 11.55 1.43 -1.10
C GLN A 146 10.28 1.80 -1.89
N ARG A 147 9.81 0.89 -2.74
CA ARG A 147 8.59 1.10 -3.54
C ARG A 147 7.33 1.08 -2.69
N ALA A 148 7.24 0.14 -1.74
CA ALA A 148 6.13 0.08 -0.79
C ALA A 148 6.10 1.30 0.13
N THR A 149 7.27 1.80 0.58
CA THR A 149 7.38 3.03 1.36
C THR A 149 6.87 4.24 0.59
N ALA A 150 7.18 4.38 -0.70
CA ALA A 150 6.63 5.46 -1.52
C ALA A 150 5.09 5.43 -1.59
N LEU A 151 4.50 4.23 -1.70
CA LEU A 151 3.04 4.06 -1.62
C LEU A 151 2.50 4.51 -0.25
N ILE A 152 3.12 4.07 0.85
CA ILE A 152 2.67 4.38 2.20
C ILE A 152 2.77 5.88 2.49
N CYS A 153 3.83 6.55 2.03
CA CYS A 153 3.94 8.00 2.08
C CYS A 153 2.83 8.70 1.30
N ALA A 154 2.46 8.20 0.12
CA ALA A 154 1.38 8.75 -0.68
C ALA A 154 0.01 8.59 0.01
N MET A 155 -0.26 7.41 0.58
CA MET A 155 -1.47 7.13 1.34
C MET A 155 -1.57 8.02 2.59
N GLU A 156 -0.47 8.17 3.33
CA GLU A 156 -0.43 9.01 4.52
C GLU A 156 -0.62 10.50 4.18
N LYS A 157 -0.07 10.99 3.06
CA LYS A 157 -0.31 12.35 2.59
C LYS A 157 -1.81 12.56 2.31
N LEU A 158 -2.44 11.65 1.58
CA LEU A 158 -3.87 11.74 1.27
C LEU A 158 -4.75 11.71 2.53
N ARG A 159 -4.41 10.85 3.50
CA ARG A 159 -5.12 10.79 4.78
C ARG A 159 -5.00 12.09 5.59
N ARG A 160 -3.80 12.67 5.66
CA ARG A 160 -3.58 13.95 6.35
C ARG A 160 -4.34 15.09 5.69
N ASP A 161 -4.35 15.12 4.36
CA ASP A 161 -5.10 16.14 3.61
C ASP A 161 -6.60 16.02 3.85
N ALA A 162 -7.13 14.79 3.88
CA ALA A 162 -8.53 14.53 4.24
C ALA A 162 -8.85 15.02 5.66
N LEU A 163 -7.98 14.74 6.65
CA LEU A 163 -8.16 15.24 8.02
C LEU A 163 -8.17 16.76 8.11
N VAL A 164 -7.29 17.46 7.38
CA VAL A 164 -7.27 18.93 7.33
C VAL A 164 -8.59 19.48 6.75
N GLN A 165 -9.22 18.73 5.85
CA GLN A 165 -10.52 19.06 5.26
C GLN A 165 -11.72 18.61 6.14
N GLY A 166 -11.47 18.02 7.32
CA GLY A 166 -12.51 17.55 8.24
C GLY A 166 -13.05 16.15 7.92
N ASP A 167 -12.45 15.42 6.98
CA ASP A 167 -12.81 14.03 6.68
C ASP A 167 -12.00 13.05 7.55
N GLU A 168 -12.66 12.47 8.56
CA GLU A 168 -12.09 11.47 9.46
C GLU A 168 -12.32 10.01 9.00
N SER A 169 -12.86 9.78 7.80
CA SER A 169 -13.25 8.44 7.31
C SER A 169 -12.09 7.43 7.26
N LEU A 170 -10.86 7.91 7.04
CA LEU A 170 -9.63 7.10 7.02
C LEU A 170 -8.93 7.01 8.38
N GLY A 171 -9.54 7.57 9.44
CA GLY A 171 -9.03 7.54 10.80
C GLY A 171 -7.81 8.43 11.07
N LYS A 172 -7.47 8.53 12.35
CA LYS A 172 -6.37 9.39 12.87
C LYS A 172 -5.02 8.69 12.88
N GLU A 173 -5.02 7.36 12.90
CA GLU A 173 -3.80 6.55 12.93
C GLU A 173 -3.02 6.63 11.61
N PRO A 174 -1.68 6.78 11.63
CA PRO A 174 -0.87 6.81 10.40
C PRO A 174 -0.90 5.49 9.62
N PHE A 175 -0.73 5.54 8.30
CA PHE A 175 -0.31 4.34 7.56
C PHE A 175 1.18 4.08 7.80
N THR A 176 1.54 2.85 8.17
CA THR A 176 2.90 2.48 8.54
C THR A 176 3.41 1.28 7.75
N ILE A 177 4.72 1.16 7.63
CA ILE A 177 5.41 0.04 7.00
C ILE A 177 6.65 -0.32 7.81
N GLY A 178 6.90 -1.61 7.97
CA GLY A 178 8.08 -2.16 8.61
C GLY A 178 8.90 -3.00 7.64
N LEU A 179 10.20 -3.12 7.93
CA LEU A 179 11.10 -4.03 7.25
C LEU A 179 11.64 -5.02 8.27
N TRP A 180 11.48 -6.31 8.01
CA TRP A 180 12.10 -7.36 8.79
C TRP A 180 13.04 -8.18 7.90
N VAL A 181 14.35 -8.10 8.18
CA VAL A 181 15.41 -8.76 7.39
C VAL A 181 16.29 -9.66 8.25
N GLY A 182 15.75 -10.09 9.39
CA GLY A 182 16.39 -10.95 10.38
C GLY A 182 16.95 -10.17 11.57
N ASN A 183 16.95 -10.83 12.73
CA ASN A 183 17.22 -10.21 14.04
C ASN A 183 18.68 -9.73 14.22
N LYS A 184 19.57 -10.05 13.27
CA LYS A 184 20.94 -9.52 13.24
C LYS A 184 21.03 -8.09 12.67
N VAL A 185 20.03 -7.67 11.89
CA VAL A 185 20.06 -6.41 11.12
C VAL A 185 18.90 -5.50 11.54
N THR A 186 17.78 -6.08 11.95
CA THR A 186 16.62 -5.36 12.48
C THR A 186 16.32 -5.85 13.88
N PRO A 187 15.86 -5.00 14.81
CA PRO A 187 15.42 -5.42 16.14
C PRO A 187 14.44 -6.60 16.07
N GLY A 188 14.60 -7.57 16.98
CA GLY A 188 13.77 -8.77 17.04
C GLY A 188 12.48 -8.58 17.85
N THR A 189 12.43 -7.53 18.68
CA THR A 189 11.28 -7.21 19.54
C THR A 189 10.83 -5.76 19.39
N THR A 190 9.61 -5.47 19.84
CA THR A 190 9.06 -4.10 19.88
C THR A 190 9.86 -3.20 20.82
N GLU A 191 10.35 -3.76 21.94
CA GLU A 191 11.16 -3.04 22.92
C GLU A 191 12.52 -2.65 22.34
N GLU A 192 13.24 -3.60 21.73
CA GLU A 192 14.50 -3.30 21.03
C GLU A 192 14.30 -2.28 19.90
N SER A 193 13.16 -2.36 19.19
CA SER A 193 12.81 -1.38 18.16
C SER A 193 12.65 0.03 18.73
N HIS A 194 11.99 0.14 19.89
CA HIS A 194 11.80 1.42 20.57
C HIS A 194 13.13 2.06 20.96
N TYR A 195 14.02 1.29 21.59
CA TYR A 195 15.35 1.76 21.99
C TYR A 195 16.21 2.16 20.78
N ALA A 196 16.21 1.36 19.71
CA ALA A 196 16.97 1.67 18.50
C ALA A 196 16.53 2.99 17.85
N ILE A 197 15.22 3.26 17.81
CA ILE A 197 14.68 4.51 17.27
C ILE A 197 15.02 5.71 18.17
N GLN A 198 14.93 5.57 19.50
CA GLN A 198 15.35 6.62 20.42
C GLN A 198 16.83 6.97 20.26
N ALA A 199 17.70 5.96 20.24
CA ALA A 199 19.14 6.16 20.05
C ALA A 199 19.49 6.89 18.74
N LEU A 200 18.78 6.58 17.64
CA LEU A 200 18.95 7.28 16.36
C LEU A 200 18.49 8.73 16.40
N ARG A 201 17.43 9.04 17.15
CA ARG A 201 16.93 10.42 17.30
C ARG A 201 17.85 11.26 18.17
N ASP A 202 18.43 10.68 19.20
CA ASP A 202 19.31 11.41 20.13
C ASP A 202 20.73 11.59 19.57
N SER A 203 21.24 10.62 18.81
CA SER A 203 22.51 10.78 18.07
C SER A 203 22.46 11.87 16.98
N GLY A 204 21.28 12.18 16.45
CA GLY A 204 21.05 13.29 15.54
C GLY A 204 20.97 14.68 16.20
N LYS A 205 20.86 14.76 17.54
CA LYS A 205 20.82 16.04 18.29
C LYS A 205 22.19 16.52 18.76
N ASN A 206 23.20 15.66 18.72
CA ASN A 206 24.58 15.94 19.15
C ASN A 206 25.54 16.21 17.96
N LYS A 207 25.00 16.66 16.82
CA LYS A 207 25.76 17.18 15.67
C LYS A 207 25.20 18.55 15.30
#